data_AF-A0A7Z0LHM1-F1
#
_entry.id   AF-A0A7Z0LHM1-F1
#
_cell.length_a   1.000
_cell.length_b   1.000
_cell.length_c   1.000
_cell.angle_alpha   90.00
_cell.angle_beta   90.00
_cell.angle_gamma   90.00
#
_symmetry.space_group_name_H-M   'P 1'
#
loop_
_entity.id
_entity.type
_entity.pdbx_description
1 polymer ?
#
loop_
_entity_poly.entity_id
_entity_poly.type
_entity_poly.pdbx_seq_one_letter_code
_entity_poly.pdbx_strand_id
1 'polypeptide(L)' 'MESHIQIFDTTLRDGEQTPGVNFTFDERLKIAKQLEKWGVDVIEA' A
#
# COMPACT_ATOMS: atom_id res chain seq x y z
N MET A 1 -11.56 21.28 16.34
CA MET A 1 -11.43 20.65 15.01
C MET A 1 -10.48 19.49 15.19
N GLU A 2 -10.92 18.27 14.94
CA GLU A 2 -9.98 17.15 14.90
C GLU A 2 -9.19 17.25 13.60
N SER A 3 -7.87 17.21 13.72
CA SER A 3 -6.97 17.14 12.57
C SER A 3 -6.98 15.71 12.03
N HIS A 4 -7.51 15.51 10.82
CA HIS A 4 -7.39 14.23 10.11
C HIS A 4 -5.92 14.03 9.71
N ILE A 5 -5.34 12.90 10.11
CA ILE A 5 -4.01 12.48 9.66
C ILE A 5 -4.20 11.64 8.40
N GLN A 6 -3.66 12.10 7.27
CA GLN A 6 -3.65 11.31 6.04
C GLN A 6 -2.51 10.30 6.07
N ILE A 7 -2.83 9.04 5.80
CA ILE A 7 -1.88 7.94 5.67
C ILE A 7 -1.66 7.67 4.17
N PHE A 8 -0.42 7.89 3.74
CA PHE A 8 0.07 7.57 2.40
C PHE A 8 0.97 6.34 2.50
N ASP A 9 0.54 5.22 1.95
CA ASP A 9 1.27 3.95 1.99
C ASP A 9 2.04 3.70 0.70
N THR A 10 3.34 3.40 0.82
CA THR A 10 4.24 3.14 -0.31
C THR A 10 4.57 1.66 -0.50
N THR A 11 3.89 0.76 0.22
CA THR A 11 4.26 -0.67 0.30
C THR A 11 4.34 -1.34 -1.07
N LEU A 12 3.40 -1.05 -1.97
CA LEU A 12 3.40 -1.68 -3.30
C LEU A 12 4.50 -1.11 -4.21
N ARG A 13 4.75 0.19 -4.16
CA ARG A 13 5.77 0.86 -5.00
C ARG A 13 7.19 0.66 -4.48
N ASP A 14 7.46 1.02 -3.24
CA ASP A 14 8.78 0.89 -2.61
C ASP A 14 9.14 -0.59 -2.41
N GLY A 15 8.13 -1.42 -2.12
CA GLY A 15 8.30 -2.86 -1.99
C GLY A 15 8.89 -3.47 -3.27
N GLU A 16 8.34 -3.17 -4.45
CA GLU A 16 8.84 -3.69 -5.72
C GLU A 16 10.21 -3.14 -6.13
N GLN A 17 10.61 -1.97 -5.62
CA GLN A 17 11.95 -1.42 -5.84
C GLN A 17 13.02 -2.12 -5.00
N THR A 18 12.62 -2.90 -4.00
CA THR A 18 13.55 -3.67 -3.17
C THR A 18 14.12 -4.84 -3.97
N PRO A 19 15.45 -5.00 -4.04
CA PRO A 19 16.07 -6.11 -4.77
C PRO A 19 15.55 -7.48 -4.33
N GLY A 20 15.08 -8.28 -5.29
CA GLY A 20 14.54 -9.62 -5.04
C GLY A 20 13.07 -9.64 -4.62
N VAL A 21 12.39 -8.49 -4.52
CA VAL A 21 10.95 -8.41 -4.33
C VAL A 21 10.27 -8.25 -5.70
N ASN A 22 9.32 -9.13 -5.98
CA ASN A 22 8.47 -9.02 -7.17
C ASN A 22 7.09 -9.53 -6.79
N PHE A 23 6.10 -8.63 -6.73
CA PHE A 23 4.74 -9.03 -6.44
C PHE A 23 4.06 -9.49 -7.74
N THR A 24 3.45 -10.67 -7.68
CA THR A 24 2.48 -11.07 -8.69
C THR A 24 1.24 -10.17 -8.62
N PHE A 25 0.48 -10.10 -9.70
CA PHE A 25 -0.78 -9.32 -9.73
C PHE A 25 -1.72 -9.68 -8.57
N ASP A 26 -1.86 -10.97 -8.26
CA ASP A 26 -2.73 -11.46 -7.18
C ASP A 26 -2.21 -11.05 -5.79
N GLU A 27 -0.90 -11.01 -5.59
CA GLU A 27 -0.28 -10.53 -4.35
C GLU A 27 -0.50 -9.03 -4.18
N ARG A 28 -0.27 -8.24 -5.24
CA ARG A 28 -0.56 -6.80 -5.24
C ARG A 28 -2.02 -6.53 -4.87
N LEU A 29 -2.95 -7.28 -5.47
CA LEU A 29 -4.38 -7.13 -5.19
C LEU A 29 -4.73 -7.50 -3.75
N LYS A 30 -4.12 -8.55 -3.19
CA LYS A 30 -4.32 -8.93 -1.78
C LYS A 30 -3.79 -7.87 -0.83
N ILE A 31 -2.59 -7.35 -1.07
CA ILE A 31 -1.97 -6.29 -0.26
C ILE A 31 -2.83 -5.02 -0.34
N ALA A 32 -3.24 -4.59 -1.54
CA ALA A 32 -4.07 -3.40 -1.72
C ALA A 32 -5.39 -3.48 -0.93
N LYS A 33 -6.10 -4.63 -1.01
CA LYS A 33 -7.32 -4.86 -0.24
C LYS A 33 -7.07 -4.84 1.28
N GLN A 34 -5.90 -5.27 1.72
CA GLN A 34 -5.55 -5.28 3.13
C GLN A 34 -5.25 -3.86 3.64
N LEU A 35 -4.55 -3.05 2.84
CA LEU A 35 -4.29 -1.63 3.11
C LEU A 35 -5.60 -0.83 3.14
N GLU A 36 -6.50 -1.06 2.17
CA GLU A 36 -7.85 -0.47 2.16
C GLU A 36 -8.60 -0.80 3.46
N LYS A 37 -8.59 -2.07 3.89
CA LYS A 37 -9.24 -2.51 5.13
C LYS A 37 -8.65 -1.85 6.39
N TRP A 38 -7.38 -1.45 6.36
CA TRP A 38 -6.75 -0.73 7.47
C TRP A 38 -7.04 0.78 7.48
N GLY A 39 -7.74 1.29 6.45
CA GLY A 39 -8.16 2.69 6.39
C GLY A 39 -7.06 3.62 5.91
N VAL A 40 -6.13 3.13 5.09
CA VAL A 40 -5.12 3.96 4.43
C VAL A 40 -5.81 4.90 3.43
N ASP A 41 -5.46 6.18 3.44
CA ASP A 41 -6.08 7.18 2.56
C ASP A 41 -5.59 7.06 1.10
N VAL A 42 -4.31 6.74 0.91
CA VAL A 42 -3.68 6.62 -0.42
C VAL A 42 -2.71 5.45 -0.46
N ILE A 43 -2.78 4.64 -1.53
CA ILE A 43 -1.85 3.54 -1.80
C ILE A 43 -1.07 3.89 -3.07
N GLU A 44 0.26 3.98 -2.96
CA GLU A 44 1.16 4.10 -4.11
C GLU A 44 1.52 2.72 -4.65
N ALA A 45 1.33 2.50 -5.95
CA ALA A 45 1.46 1.20 -6.61
C ALA A 45 2.23 1.31 -7.93
#